data_AF-A0A8J4X2U3-F1
#
_entry.id   AF-A0A8J4X2U3-F1
#
_cell.length_a   1.000
_cell.length_b   1.000
_cell.length_c   1.000
_cell.angle_alpha   90.00
_cell.angle_beta   90.00
_cell.angle_gamma   90.00
#
_symmetry.space_group_name_H-M   'P 1'
#
loop_
_entity.id
_entity.type
_entity.pdbx_description
1 polymer ?
#
loop_
_entity_poly.entity_id
_entity_poly.type
_entity_poly.pdbx_seq_one_letter_code
_entity_poly.pdbx_strand_id
1 'polypeptide(L)'
;MSSAQGHGQGQGRGQRTAAAIADPAEAPVRGSLWKLFSHVRGENMVAGLCGGAVSTLVLHPLDLVKLRFAVSDGLELRPKYHSVWHCMKSVCQQEGVRGLYQGVTPNVCGAGASWGLYFLFYNAIKAYNKEGRQTELSAKEHLVFAAGAGVMTLCLTNPIWVTKTRMVLQYSADPSQKMYKGMVDALAKIYRHEGVPGLYRGFVPAIFGTLHGGLQIMAYEELKRSYNKHRHKHSEAKLGPLEYITMAALSKIFAVVSTYPYQVIRARLQDQHTSYKGVLDVIQRTW
;
A
#
# COMPACT_ATOMS: atom_id res chain seq x y z
N MET A 1 65.16 -5.60 50.46
CA MET A 1 64.29 -4.44 50.75
C MET A 1 64.46 -3.43 49.63
N SER A 2 63.34 -3.02 49.02
CA SER A 2 63.10 -1.87 48.10
C SER A 2 63.77 -1.80 46.72
N SER A 3 62.98 -2.13 45.67
CA SER A 3 62.44 -1.26 44.58
C SER A 3 63.29 -0.09 44.07
N ALA A 4 63.38 0.31 42.78
CA ALA A 4 62.67 0.02 41.54
C ALA A 4 63.45 0.56 40.31
N GLN A 5 63.06 0.08 39.11
CA GLN A 5 63.58 0.38 37.76
C GLN A 5 63.22 1.76 37.17
N GLY A 6 63.95 2.16 36.11
CA GLY A 6 63.47 3.11 35.10
C GLY A 6 64.45 3.43 33.94
N HIS A 7 64.45 2.62 32.88
CA HIS A 7 64.86 2.97 31.48
C HIS A 7 63.61 3.48 30.73
N GLY A 8 63.60 4.27 29.65
CA GLY A 8 64.60 4.82 28.73
C GLY A 8 63.90 5.16 27.39
N GLN A 9 64.44 6.16 26.65
CA GLN A 9 64.31 6.43 25.18
C GLN A 9 62.90 6.65 24.57
N GLY A 10 62.68 7.42 23.49
CA GLY A 10 63.56 8.07 22.52
C GLY A 10 62.98 7.95 21.10
N GLN A 11 62.30 9.01 20.64
CA GLN A 11 62.26 9.56 19.27
C GLN A 11 61.62 8.79 18.08
N GLY A 12 60.79 9.50 17.30
CA GLY A 12 60.37 9.08 15.95
C GLY A 12 59.33 10.00 15.30
N ARG A 13 59.78 10.93 14.46
CA ARG A 13 58.99 11.86 13.63
C ARG A 13 58.65 11.17 12.30
N GLY A 14 57.41 11.24 11.82
CA GLY A 14 57.07 10.80 10.46
C GLY A 14 55.61 11.00 10.07
N GLN A 15 55.40 11.96 9.16
CA GLN A 15 54.29 12.05 8.18
C GLN A 15 52.88 12.48 8.66
N ARG A 16 52.63 13.77 8.41
CA ARG A 16 51.31 14.31 8.05
C ARG A 16 50.82 13.63 6.76
N THR A 17 49.65 13.01 6.80
CA THR A 17 48.81 12.78 5.62
C THR A 17 47.35 13.04 5.97
N ALA A 18 46.80 14.05 5.28
CA ALA A 18 45.39 14.27 4.97
C ALA A 18 44.37 14.10 6.11
N ALA A 19 44.03 15.24 6.73
CA ALA A 19 42.72 15.46 7.29
C ALA A 19 41.67 15.35 6.16
N ALA A 20 41.08 14.16 6.00
CA ALA A 20 39.80 14.01 5.32
C ALA A 20 38.71 14.22 6.36
N ILE A 21 38.05 15.37 6.25
CA ILE A 21 36.85 15.76 6.97
C ILE A 21 35.80 14.68 6.68
N ALA A 22 35.55 13.78 7.63
CA ALA A 22 34.38 12.94 7.63
C ALA A 22 33.37 13.58 8.58
N ASP A 23 32.31 14.17 8.00
CA ASP A 23 31.16 14.68 8.74
C ASP A 23 30.60 13.59 9.67
N PRO A 24 30.43 13.86 10.98
CA PRO A 24 29.93 12.86 11.93
C PRO A 24 28.42 12.58 11.80
N ALA A 25 27.73 13.14 10.80
CA ALA A 25 26.28 13.04 10.64
C ALA A 25 25.78 11.81 9.84
N GLU A 26 26.63 11.13 9.06
CA GLU A 26 26.18 10.00 8.21
C GLU A 26 26.29 8.60 8.85
N ALA A 27 27.01 8.48 9.96
CA ALA A 27 27.30 7.19 10.60
C ALA A 27 26.12 6.50 11.35
N PRO A 28 25.17 7.20 12.01
CA PRO A 28 24.18 6.51 12.85
C PRO A 28 23.07 5.81 12.05
N VAL A 29 22.73 6.31 10.86
CA VAL A 29 21.66 5.75 10.02
C VAL A 29 22.09 4.44 9.35
N ARG A 30 23.33 4.40 8.83
CA ARG A 30 23.88 3.21 8.16
C ARG A 30 24.05 2.04 9.14
N GLY A 31 24.51 2.31 10.36
CA GLY A 31 24.67 1.29 11.40
C GLY A 31 23.34 0.68 11.88
N SER A 32 22.27 1.48 11.96
CA SER A 32 20.94 1.03 12.38
C SER A 32 20.28 0.16 11.31
N LEU A 33 20.41 0.54 10.03
CA LEU A 33 19.89 -0.24 8.89
C LEU A 33 20.62 -1.58 8.71
N TRP A 34 21.94 -1.62 8.90
CA TRP A 34 22.71 -2.86 8.80
C TRP A 34 22.41 -3.83 9.96
N LYS A 35 22.23 -3.31 11.18
CA LYS A 35 21.77 -4.10 12.33
C LYS A 35 20.35 -4.64 12.13
N LEU A 36 19.45 -3.83 11.56
CA LEU A 36 18.10 -4.26 11.21
C LEU A 36 18.13 -5.38 10.15
N PHE A 37 18.89 -5.20 9.06
CA PHE A 37 19.05 -6.22 8.01
C PHE A 37 19.68 -7.52 8.52
N SER A 38 20.64 -7.44 9.46
CA SER A 38 21.28 -8.63 10.04
C SER A 38 20.35 -9.49 10.92
N HIS A 39 19.25 -8.92 11.43
CA HIS A 39 18.25 -9.63 12.23
C HIS A 39 17.06 -10.13 11.42
N VAL A 40 16.92 -9.71 10.15
CA VAL A 40 15.86 -10.19 9.28
C VAL A 40 16.27 -11.56 8.72
N ARG A 41 15.71 -12.63 9.28
CA ARG A 41 15.80 -13.96 8.65
C ARG A 41 15.18 -13.88 7.26
N GLY A 42 16.02 -14.06 6.23
CA GLY A 42 15.57 -14.04 4.83
C GLY A 42 14.43 -15.01 4.55
N GLU A 43 14.34 -16.11 5.31
CA GLU A 43 13.22 -17.06 5.31
C GLU A 43 11.86 -16.38 5.51
N ASN A 44 11.74 -15.44 6.44
CA ASN A 44 10.49 -14.72 6.70
C ASN A 44 10.13 -13.76 5.56
N MET A 45 11.14 -13.14 4.93
CA MET A 45 10.91 -12.28 3.76
C MET A 45 10.44 -13.11 2.56
N VAL A 46 11.08 -14.26 2.30
CA VAL A 46 10.70 -15.17 1.21
C VAL A 46 9.31 -15.72 1.47
N ALA A 47 9.02 -16.19 2.69
CA ALA A 47 7.69 -16.68 3.06
C ALA A 47 6.61 -15.59 2.90
N GLY A 48 6.90 -14.36 3.32
CA GLY A 48 6.00 -13.22 3.17
C GLY A 48 5.75 -12.84 1.71
N LEU A 49 6.80 -12.81 0.88
CA LEU A 49 6.70 -12.51 -0.54
C LEU A 49 5.96 -13.62 -1.30
N CYS A 50 6.30 -14.88 -1.06
CA CYS A 50 5.62 -16.02 -1.66
C CYS A 50 4.15 -16.08 -1.25
N GLY A 51 3.85 -15.90 0.04
CA GLY A 51 2.48 -15.83 0.55
C GLY A 51 1.68 -14.68 -0.07
N GLY A 52 2.28 -13.48 -0.16
CA GLY A 52 1.67 -12.31 -0.79
C GLY A 52 1.42 -12.50 -2.29
N ALA A 53 2.39 -13.06 -3.01
CA ALA A 53 2.27 -13.34 -4.43
C ALA A 53 1.19 -14.40 -4.72
N VAL A 54 1.20 -15.52 -3.99
CA VAL A 54 0.20 -16.59 -4.13
C VAL A 54 -1.19 -16.06 -3.76
N SER A 55 -1.32 -15.34 -2.64
CA SER A 55 -2.60 -14.73 -2.26
C SER A 55 -3.11 -13.75 -3.32
N THR A 56 -2.23 -12.95 -3.90
CA THR A 56 -2.60 -12.02 -4.96
C THR A 56 -3.07 -12.79 -6.19
N LEU A 57 -2.33 -13.80 -6.65
CA LEU A 57 -2.71 -14.59 -7.83
C LEU A 57 -4.06 -15.29 -7.66
N VAL A 58 -4.31 -15.90 -6.49
CA VAL A 58 -5.57 -16.60 -6.21
C VAL A 58 -6.75 -15.63 -6.13
N LEU A 59 -6.55 -14.44 -5.54
CA LEU A 59 -7.63 -13.46 -5.34
C LEU A 59 -7.81 -12.46 -6.49
N HIS A 60 -6.84 -12.35 -7.40
CA HIS A 60 -6.88 -11.38 -8.50
C HIS A 60 -8.11 -11.51 -9.41
N PRO A 61 -8.62 -12.72 -9.74
CA PRO A 61 -9.88 -12.85 -10.47
C PRO A 61 -11.08 -12.20 -9.75
N LEU A 62 -11.12 -12.29 -8.41
CA LEU A 62 -12.18 -11.66 -7.61
C LEU A 62 -12.00 -10.14 -7.54
N ASP A 63 -10.76 -9.67 -7.45
CA ASP A 63 -10.45 -8.23 -7.52
C ASP A 63 -10.89 -7.62 -8.85
N LEU A 64 -10.68 -8.35 -9.96
CA LEU A 64 -11.13 -7.93 -11.29
C LEU A 64 -12.66 -7.82 -11.34
N VAL A 65 -13.38 -8.84 -10.85
CA VAL A 65 -14.84 -8.82 -10.83
C VAL A 65 -15.33 -7.66 -9.97
N LYS A 66 -14.80 -7.50 -8.75
CA LYS A 66 -15.15 -6.39 -7.85
C LYS A 66 -15.00 -5.04 -8.56
N LEU A 67 -13.90 -4.83 -9.27
CA LEU A 67 -13.64 -3.55 -9.94
C LEU A 67 -14.59 -3.32 -11.13
N ARG A 68 -14.86 -4.34 -11.94
CA ARG A 68 -15.83 -4.25 -13.05
C ARG A 68 -17.25 -3.97 -12.56
N PHE A 69 -17.67 -4.57 -11.44
CA PHE A 69 -18.96 -4.27 -10.82
C PHE A 69 -19.02 -2.87 -10.22
N ALA A 70 -17.94 -2.39 -9.57
CA ALA A 70 -17.90 -1.04 -9.00
C ALA A 70 -18.06 0.07 -10.06
N VAL A 71 -17.61 -0.20 -11.29
CA VAL A 71 -17.74 0.71 -12.44
C VAL A 71 -18.92 0.29 -13.33
N SER A 72 -19.78 -0.65 -12.92
CA SER A 72 -20.97 -0.98 -13.72
C SER A 72 -22.07 0.03 -13.43
N ASP A 73 -22.37 0.90 -14.40
CA ASP A 73 -23.32 2.02 -14.24
C ASP A 73 -24.60 1.78 -15.05
N GLY A 74 -24.80 0.58 -15.60
CA GLY A 74 -25.97 0.21 -16.41
C GLY A 74 -25.96 0.73 -17.85
N LEU A 75 -24.99 1.56 -18.23
CA LEU A 75 -24.78 2.10 -19.58
C LEU A 75 -24.37 1.00 -20.59
N GLU A 76 -24.78 1.13 -21.85
CA GLU A 76 -24.54 0.12 -22.92
C GLU A 76 -23.06 -0.01 -23.35
N LEU A 77 -22.22 0.96 -22.99
CA LEU A 77 -20.78 0.94 -23.28
C LEU A 77 -20.02 -0.21 -22.59
N ARG A 78 -20.64 -0.93 -21.66
CA ARG A 78 -20.01 -1.96 -20.83
C ARG A 78 -20.81 -3.27 -20.82
N PRO A 79 -20.16 -4.44 -20.73
CA PRO A 79 -20.87 -5.71 -20.59
C PRO A 79 -21.65 -5.74 -19.27
N LYS A 80 -22.94 -6.05 -19.33
CA LYS A 80 -23.78 -6.22 -18.14
C LYS A 80 -23.54 -7.61 -17.54
N TYR A 81 -23.22 -7.66 -16.25
CA TYR A 81 -23.01 -8.91 -15.53
C TYR A 81 -24.10 -9.09 -14.47
N HIS A 82 -24.83 -10.21 -14.53
CA HIS A 82 -25.88 -10.53 -13.56
C HIS A 82 -25.36 -11.13 -12.25
N SER A 83 -24.18 -11.75 -12.28
CA SER A 83 -23.59 -12.43 -11.13
C SER A 83 -22.08 -12.47 -11.23
N VAL A 84 -21.40 -12.66 -10.09
CA VAL A 84 -19.94 -12.83 -10.01
C VAL A 84 -19.48 -13.97 -10.92
N TRP A 85 -20.16 -15.13 -10.85
CA TRP A 85 -19.84 -16.29 -11.68
C TRP A 85 -20.07 -16.03 -13.17
N HIS A 86 -21.15 -15.33 -13.50
CA HIS A 86 -21.42 -14.92 -14.88
C HIS A 86 -20.30 -14.01 -15.40
N CYS A 87 -19.87 -13.03 -14.61
CA CYS A 87 -18.75 -12.16 -14.97
C CYS A 87 -17.46 -12.94 -15.21
N MET A 88 -17.07 -13.83 -14.29
CA MET A 88 -15.86 -14.64 -14.45
C MET A 88 -15.92 -15.50 -15.72
N LYS A 89 -17.06 -16.15 -15.98
CA LYS A 89 -17.26 -16.98 -17.17
C LYS A 89 -17.22 -16.14 -18.45
N SER A 90 -17.91 -14.99 -18.47
CA SER A 90 -17.91 -14.08 -19.62
C SER A 90 -16.51 -13.55 -19.93
N VAL A 91 -15.74 -13.17 -18.91
CA VAL A 91 -14.34 -12.73 -19.08
C VAL A 91 -13.47 -13.86 -19.65
N CYS A 92 -13.61 -15.09 -19.14
CA CYS A 92 -12.88 -16.23 -19.69
C CYS A 92 -13.24 -16.51 -21.16
N GLN A 93 -14.51 -16.36 -21.53
CA GLN A 93 -14.98 -16.62 -22.89
C GLN A 93 -14.58 -15.52 -23.87
N GLN A 94 -14.61 -14.25 -23.45
CA GLN A 94 -14.34 -13.11 -24.32
C GLN A 94 -12.85 -12.74 -24.37
N GLU A 95 -12.16 -12.77 -23.24
CA GLU A 95 -10.77 -12.28 -23.10
C GLU A 95 -9.76 -13.39 -22.85
N GLY A 96 -10.24 -14.63 -22.68
CA GLY A 96 -9.45 -15.78 -22.27
C GLY A 96 -9.05 -15.76 -20.79
N VAL A 97 -8.35 -16.81 -20.36
CA VAL A 97 -7.83 -16.93 -18.98
C VAL A 97 -6.88 -15.78 -18.63
N ARG A 98 -6.13 -15.26 -19.61
CA ARG A 98 -5.25 -14.08 -19.41
C ARG A 98 -6.05 -12.80 -19.12
N GLY A 99 -7.33 -12.74 -19.51
CA GLY A 99 -8.26 -11.68 -19.15
C GLY A 99 -8.45 -11.54 -17.64
N LEU A 100 -8.62 -12.67 -16.95
CA LEU A 100 -8.78 -12.70 -15.50
C LEU A 100 -7.58 -12.12 -14.74
N TYR A 101 -6.37 -12.17 -15.32
CA TYR A 101 -5.12 -11.70 -14.71
C TYR A 101 -4.65 -10.34 -15.24
N GLN A 102 -5.50 -9.62 -15.98
CA GLN A 102 -5.16 -8.27 -16.43
C GLN A 102 -4.95 -7.33 -15.23
N GLY A 103 -3.89 -6.53 -15.27
CA GLY A 103 -3.54 -5.63 -14.17
C GLY A 103 -2.84 -6.30 -12.97
N VAL A 104 -2.47 -7.58 -13.03
CA VAL A 104 -1.71 -8.23 -11.95
C VAL A 104 -0.32 -7.60 -11.74
N THR A 105 0.38 -7.24 -12.84
CA THR A 105 1.70 -6.60 -12.78
C THR A 105 1.67 -5.27 -12.03
N PRO A 106 0.81 -4.27 -12.41
CA PRO A 106 0.73 -3.04 -11.63
C PRO A 106 0.18 -3.27 -10.21
N ASN A 107 -0.59 -4.33 -9.96
CA ASN A 107 -1.00 -4.68 -8.60
C ASN A 107 0.18 -5.08 -7.71
N VAL A 108 1.02 -6.02 -8.17
CA VAL A 108 2.18 -6.51 -7.41
C VAL A 108 3.22 -5.40 -7.26
N CYS A 109 3.57 -4.72 -8.36
CA CYS A 109 4.53 -3.62 -8.33
C CYS A 109 4.01 -2.45 -7.47
N GLY A 110 2.73 -2.09 -7.60
CA GLY A 110 2.10 -1.03 -6.83
C GLY A 110 2.05 -1.34 -5.34
N ALA A 111 1.65 -2.55 -4.96
CA ALA A 111 1.63 -2.97 -3.56
C ALA A 111 3.04 -2.96 -2.94
N GLY A 112 4.02 -3.56 -3.62
CA GLY A 112 5.41 -3.56 -3.15
C GLY A 112 5.99 -2.15 -3.01
N ALA A 113 5.80 -1.31 -4.03
CA ALA A 113 6.24 0.09 -4.00
C ALA A 113 5.54 0.89 -2.91
N SER A 114 4.22 0.73 -2.71
CA SER A 114 3.49 1.42 -1.65
C SER A 114 4.02 1.07 -0.27
N TRP A 115 4.21 -0.21 0.05
CA TRP A 115 4.75 -0.60 1.36
C TRP A 115 6.20 -0.14 1.56
N GLY A 116 7.05 -0.28 0.53
CA GLY A 116 8.45 0.15 0.59
C GLY A 116 8.57 1.66 0.82
N LEU A 117 7.85 2.46 0.02
CA LEU A 117 7.81 3.92 0.14
C LEU A 117 7.20 4.37 1.47
N TYR A 118 6.14 3.69 1.93
CA TYR A 118 5.52 4.00 3.21
C TYR A 118 6.52 3.85 4.36
N PHE A 119 7.22 2.72 4.44
CA PHE A 119 8.24 2.51 5.48
C PHE A 119 9.42 3.46 5.33
N LEU A 120 9.85 3.76 4.10
CA LEU A 120 10.90 4.74 3.83
C LEU A 120 10.53 6.11 4.39
N PHE A 121 9.37 6.66 3.99
CA PHE A 121 8.93 7.98 4.44
C PHE A 121 8.60 8.00 5.93
N TYR A 122 7.95 6.97 6.45
CA TYR A 122 7.65 6.88 7.87
C TYR A 122 8.92 6.88 8.72
N ASN A 123 9.92 6.06 8.34
CA ASN A 123 11.19 6.01 9.07
C ASN A 123 12.01 7.30 8.89
N ALA A 124 11.99 7.92 7.71
CA ALA A 124 12.67 9.20 7.48
C ALA A 124 12.06 10.32 8.34
N ILE A 125 10.73 10.48 8.32
CA ILE A 125 10.03 11.49 9.14
C ILE A 125 10.28 11.20 10.63
N LYS A 126 10.18 9.94 11.05
CA LYS A 126 10.42 9.54 12.44
C LYS A 126 11.87 9.80 12.88
N ALA A 127 12.85 9.50 12.03
CA ALA A 127 14.27 9.72 12.33
C ALA A 127 14.57 11.21 12.48
N TYR A 128 14.11 12.03 11.53
CA TYR A 128 14.28 13.48 11.55
C TYR A 128 13.67 14.12 12.81
N ASN A 129 12.47 13.67 13.24
CA ASN A 129 11.82 14.23 14.42
C ASN A 129 12.36 13.69 15.76
N LYS A 130 13.04 12.54 15.74
CA LYS A 130 13.71 11.97 16.93
C LYS A 130 15.12 12.51 17.11
N GLU A 131 15.72 13.06 16.06
CA GLU A 131 17.03 13.69 16.11
C GLU A 131 17.02 14.87 17.10
N GLY A 132 17.84 14.77 18.16
CA GLY A 132 17.92 15.76 19.23
C GLY A 132 16.92 15.61 20.39
N ARG A 133 16.04 14.59 20.38
CA ARG A 133 15.08 14.33 21.48
C ARG A 133 15.40 13.03 22.23
N GLN A 134 15.51 13.10 23.56
CA GLN A 134 15.65 11.94 24.47
C GLN A 134 14.31 11.32 24.90
N THR A 135 13.18 12.01 24.62
CA THR A 135 11.83 11.57 24.99
C THR A 135 11.22 10.65 23.93
N GLU A 136 10.46 9.64 24.36
CA GLU A 136 9.67 8.81 23.44
C GLU A 136 8.59 9.66 22.73
N LEU A 137 8.33 9.33 21.47
CA LEU A 137 7.34 10.02 20.63
C LEU A 137 5.92 9.69 21.11
N SER A 138 5.07 10.70 21.17
CA SER A 138 3.66 10.52 21.55
C SER A 138 2.89 9.76 20.47
N ALA A 139 1.82 9.04 20.87
CA ALA A 139 0.91 8.38 19.94
C ALA A 139 0.34 9.33 18.87
N LYS A 140 0.09 10.59 19.23
CA LYS A 140 -0.37 11.62 18.30
C LYS A 140 0.68 11.96 17.24
N GLU A 141 1.95 12.07 17.63
CA GLU A 141 3.06 12.34 16.71
C GLU A 141 3.24 11.16 15.73
N HIS A 142 3.15 9.93 16.23
CA HIS A 142 3.17 8.74 15.37
C HIS A 142 2.04 8.72 14.33
N LEU A 143 0.83 9.14 14.71
CA LEU A 143 -0.29 9.24 13.77
C LEU A 143 -0.05 10.30 12.69
N VAL A 144 0.47 11.47 13.06
CA VAL A 144 0.80 12.54 12.09
C VAL A 144 1.89 12.09 11.12
N PHE A 145 2.94 11.42 11.61
CA PHE A 145 4.01 10.90 10.76
C PHE A 145 3.52 9.78 9.84
N ALA A 146 2.67 8.89 10.35
CA ALA A 146 2.04 7.84 9.55
C ALA A 146 1.13 8.42 8.45
N ALA A 147 0.34 9.45 8.77
CA ALA A 147 -0.51 10.13 7.80
C ALA A 147 0.31 10.85 6.72
N GLY A 148 1.34 11.60 7.12
CA GLY A 148 2.25 12.29 6.20
C GLY A 148 2.95 11.32 5.25
N ALA A 149 3.54 10.24 5.79
CA ALA A 149 4.15 9.17 4.99
C ALA A 149 3.15 8.52 4.02
N GLY A 150 1.91 8.30 4.47
CA GLY A 150 0.83 7.78 3.64
C GLY A 150 0.49 8.69 2.45
N VAL A 151 0.37 10.00 2.68
CA VAL A 151 0.10 10.98 1.61
C VAL A 151 1.27 11.06 0.63
N MET A 152 2.52 11.12 1.11
CA MET A 152 3.70 11.12 0.23
C MET A 152 3.79 9.85 -0.62
N THR A 153 3.52 8.69 -0.02
CA THR A 153 3.44 7.42 -0.73
C THR A 153 2.34 7.43 -1.78
N LEU A 154 1.16 7.97 -1.45
CA LEU A 154 0.04 8.07 -2.37
C LEU A 154 0.39 8.97 -3.57
N CYS A 155 1.08 10.09 -3.35
CA CYS A 155 1.54 10.96 -4.45
C CYS A 155 2.37 10.19 -5.47
N LEU A 156 3.31 9.35 -5.01
CA LEU A 156 4.18 8.58 -5.92
C LEU A 156 3.49 7.34 -6.53
N THR A 157 2.57 6.71 -5.79
CA THR A 157 1.98 5.43 -6.21
C THR A 157 0.65 5.56 -6.92
N ASN A 158 -0.01 6.73 -6.87
CA ASN A 158 -1.29 6.94 -7.55
C ASN A 158 -1.24 6.63 -9.06
N PRO A 159 -0.19 7.01 -9.83
CA PRO A 159 -0.09 6.65 -11.24
C PRO A 159 -0.13 5.14 -11.50
N ILE A 160 0.47 4.33 -10.60
CA ILE A 160 0.45 2.87 -10.69
C ILE A 160 -0.96 2.34 -10.42
N TRP A 161 -1.66 2.89 -9.43
CA TRP A 161 -3.04 2.50 -9.12
C TRP A 161 -4.01 2.87 -10.24
N VAL A 162 -3.88 4.05 -10.86
CA VAL A 162 -4.67 4.43 -12.04
C VAL A 162 -4.40 3.47 -13.20
N THR A 163 -3.13 3.14 -13.43
CA THR A 163 -2.73 2.17 -14.47
C THR A 163 -3.34 0.79 -14.22
N LYS A 164 -3.31 0.30 -12.97
CA LYS A 164 -3.98 -0.95 -12.57
C LYS A 164 -5.46 -0.91 -12.95
N THR A 165 -6.17 0.13 -12.52
CA THR A 165 -7.62 0.25 -12.76
C THR A 165 -7.96 0.25 -14.24
N ARG A 166 -7.24 1.03 -15.05
CA ARG A 166 -7.48 1.09 -16.51
C ARG A 166 -7.13 -0.20 -17.24
N MET A 167 -6.07 -0.89 -16.82
CA MET A 167 -5.72 -2.20 -17.38
C MET A 167 -6.75 -3.28 -17.03
N VAL A 168 -7.42 -3.19 -15.88
CA VAL A 168 -8.49 -4.14 -15.50
C VAL A 168 -9.81 -3.82 -16.21
N LEU A 169 -10.07 -2.54 -16.45
CA LEU A 169 -11.29 -2.03 -17.09
C LEU A 169 -11.23 -1.99 -18.62
N GLN A 170 -10.15 -2.47 -19.26
CA GLN A 170 -10.16 -2.62 -20.71
C GLN A 170 -11.05 -3.82 -21.08
N TYR A 171 -12.07 -3.57 -21.91
CA TYR A 171 -12.93 -4.61 -22.46
C TYR A 171 -12.50 -4.85 -23.91
N SER A 172 -11.90 -5.99 -24.22
CA SER A 172 -11.47 -6.29 -25.59
C SER A 172 -11.60 -7.77 -25.87
N ALA A 173 -12.53 -8.13 -26.75
CA ALA A 173 -12.71 -9.49 -27.24
C ALA A 173 -11.59 -9.92 -28.20
N ASP A 174 -10.95 -8.97 -28.88
CA ASP A 174 -9.83 -9.24 -29.79
C ASP A 174 -8.47 -8.95 -29.10
N PRO A 175 -7.57 -9.94 -28.97
CA PRO A 175 -6.22 -9.74 -28.46
C PRO A 175 -5.39 -8.72 -29.24
N SER A 176 -5.67 -8.51 -30.53
CA SER A 176 -4.95 -7.58 -31.40
C SER A 176 -5.35 -6.11 -31.18
N GLN A 177 -6.55 -5.86 -30.63
CA GLN A 177 -7.12 -4.54 -30.36
C GLN A 177 -6.95 -4.08 -28.90
N LYS A 178 -6.04 -4.73 -28.13
CA LYS A 178 -5.80 -4.32 -26.74
C LYS A 178 -5.21 -2.91 -26.68
N MET A 179 -5.95 -2.01 -26.02
CA MET A 179 -5.53 -0.62 -25.84
C MET A 179 -4.24 -0.51 -25.02
N TYR A 180 -4.01 -1.43 -24.08
CA TYR A 180 -2.79 -1.49 -23.27
C TYR A 180 -2.12 -2.86 -23.33
N LYS A 181 -0.86 -2.88 -23.77
CA LYS A 181 -0.05 -4.12 -23.83
C LYS A 181 0.60 -4.48 -22.50
N GLY A 182 0.78 -3.49 -21.62
CA GLY A 182 1.40 -3.67 -20.31
C GLY A 182 1.40 -2.40 -19.47
N MET A 183 1.98 -2.47 -18.26
CA MET A 183 2.01 -1.35 -17.31
C MET A 183 2.71 -0.11 -17.86
N VAL A 184 3.88 -0.27 -18.48
CA VAL A 184 4.68 0.85 -19.01
C VAL A 184 3.99 1.50 -20.22
N ASP A 185 3.44 0.68 -21.11
CA ASP A 185 2.66 1.15 -22.27
C ASP A 185 1.41 1.92 -21.82
N ALA A 186 0.69 1.41 -20.82
CA ALA A 186 -0.45 2.10 -20.24
C ALA A 186 -0.04 3.43 -19.60
N LEU A 187 1.00 3.46 -18.77
CA LEU A 187 1.47 4.68 -18.14
C LEU A 187 1.88 5.73 -19.17
N ALA A 188 2.62 5.33 -20.21
CA ALA A 188 3.06 6.21 -21.29
C ALA A 188 1.88 6.76 -22.10
N LYS A 189 0.89 5.93 -22.43
CA LYS A 189 -0.33 6.35 -23.15
C LYS A 189 -1.18 7.30 -22.32
N ILE A 190 -1.41 7.00 -21.04
CA ILE A 190 -2.16 7.89 -20.14
C ILE A 190 -1.47 9.25 -20.06
N TYR A 191 -0.15 9.26 -19.88
CA TYR A 191 0.62 10.51 -19.84
C TYR A 191 0.55 11.29 -21.16
N ARG A 192 0.62 10.62 -22.32
CA ARG A 192 0.55 11.28 -23.63
C ARG A 192 -0.84 11.83 -23.97
N HIS A 193 -1.91 11.11 -23.62
CA HIS A 193 -3.28 11.49 -24.00
C HIS A 193 -3.98 12.39 -22.97
N GLU A 194 -3.71 12.21 -21.68
CA GLU A 194 -4.40 12.93 -20.60
C GLU A 194 -3.46 13.77 -19.72
N GLY A 195 -2.14 13.66 -19.94
CA GLY A 195 -1.16 14.38 -19.15
C GLY A 195 -1.07 13.93 -17.69
N VAL A 196 -0.48 14.80 -16.87
CA VAL A 196 -0.38 14.61 -15.42
C VAL A 196 -1.76 14.49 -14.74
N PRO A 197 -2.79 15.27 -15.09
CA PRO A 197 -4.10 15.15 -14.46
C PRO A 197 -4.73 13.74 -14.60
N GLY A 198 -4.50 13.06 -15.73
CA GLY A 198 -4.96 11.68 -15.94
C GLY A 198 -4.38 10.69 -14.94
N LEU A 199 -3.09 10.83 -14.60
CA LEU A 199 -2.38 9.96 -13.65
C LEU A 199 -2.79 10.20 -12.18
N TYR A 200 -3.37 11.35 -11.88
CA TYR A 200 -3.84 11.74 -10.53
C TYR A 200 -5.36 11.67 -10.36
N ARG A 201 -6.08 11.07 -11.32
CA ARG A 201 -7.52 10.82 -11.17
C ARG A 201 -7.82 9.94 -9.96
N GLY A 202 -8.83 10.35 -9.19
CA GLY A 202 -9.24 9.66 -7.97
C GLY A 202 -8.31 9.85 -6.77
N PHE A 203 -7.35 10.78 -6.83
CA PHE A 203 -6.42 11.07 -5.72
C PHE A 203 -7.12 11.53 -4.44
N VAL A 204 -8.08 12.46 -4.54
CA VAL A 204 -8.85 12.96 -3.38
C VAL A 204 -9.61 11.82 -2.68
N PRO A 205 -10.44 11.01 -3.37
CA PRO A 205 -11.03 9.81 -2.78
C PRO A 205 -10.01 8.81 -2.21
N ALA A 206 -8.82 8.72 -2.81
CA ALA A 206 -7.77 7.82 -2.31
C ALA A 206 -7.20 8.28 -0.95
N ILE A 207 -7.12 9.60 -0.71
CA ILE A 207 -6.78 10.13 0.62
C ILE A 207 -7.83 9.71 1.64
N PHE A 208 -9.12 9.89 1.35
CA PHE A 208 -10.20 9.39 2.22
C PHE A 208 -10.14 7.88 2.44
N GLY A 209 -9.64 7.14 1.44
CA GLY A 209 -9.43 5.70 1.55
C GLY A 209 -8.43 5.28 2.61
N THR A 210 -7.51 6.15 3.02
CA THR A 210 -6.59 5.87 4.13
C THR A 210 -7.31 5.68 5.47
N LEU A 211 -8.52 6.25 5.63
CA LEU A 211 -9.36 6.08 6.81
C LEU A 211 -9.87 4.64 6.99
N HIS A 212 -9.88 3.82 5.91
CA HIS A 212 -10.38 2.45 5.95
C HIS A 212 -9.68 1.59 7.01
N GLY A 213 -8.35 1.68 7.09
CA GLY A 213 -7.58 0.93 8.09
C GLY A 213 -7.90 1.35 9.52
N GLY A 214 -8.09 2.65 9.75
CA GLY A 214 -8.48 3.18 11.06
C GLY A 214 -9.86 2.70 11.50
N LEU A 215 -10.85 2.73 10.60
CA LEU A 215 -12.20 2.21 10.87
C LEU A 215 -12.18 0.71 11.17
N GLN A 216 -11.36 -0.07 10.47
CA GLN A 216 -11.21 -1.50 10.73
C GLN A 216 -10.61 -1.77 12.11
N ILE A 217 -9.53 -1.07 12.48
CA ILE A 217 -8.89 -1.23 13.79
C ILE A 217 -9.85 -0.81 14.91
N MET A 218 -10.50 0.34 14.77
CA MET A 218 -11.50 0.83 15.72
C MET A 218 -12.62 -0.19 15.94
N ALA A 219 -13.22 -0.69 14.85
CA ALA A 219 -14.28 -1.69 14.94
C ALA A 219 -13.79 -3.00 15.56
N TYR A 220 -12.56 -3.43 15.24
CA TYR A 220 -11.96 -4.62 15.81
C TYR A 220 -11.75 -4.50 17.33
N GLU A 221 -11.23 -3.36 17.80
CA GLU A 221 -10.98 -3.11 19.22
C GLU A 221 -12.28 -3.03 20.02
N GLU A 222 -13.30 -2.35 19.50
CA GLU A 222 -14.63 -2.29 20.13
C GLU A 222 -15.31 -3.66 20.21
N LEU A 223 -15.26 -4.44 19.12
CA LEU A 223 -15.79 -5.81 19.10
C LEU A 223 -15.06 -6.70 20.11
N LYS A 224 -13.72 -6.67 20.13
CA LYS A 224 -12.91 -7.41 21.10
C LYS A 224 -13.23 -7.00 22.53
N ARG A 225 -13.31 -5.70 22.82
CA ARG A 225 -13.59 -5.16 24.16
C ARG A 225 -14.96 -5.57 24.64
N SER A 226 -15.99 -5.44 23.79
CA SER A 226 -17.35 -5.89 24.09
C SER A 226 -17.37 -7.38 24.38
N TYR A 227 -16.76 -8.21 23.51
CA TYR A 227 -16.70 -9.66 23.68
C TYR A 227 -16.04 -10.10 25.00
N ASN A 228 -14.89 -9.50 25.34
CA ASN A 228 -14.17 -9.80 26.58
C ASN A 228 -14.97 -9.37 27.82
N LYS A 229 -15.69 -8.24 27.75
CA LYS A 229 -16.59 -7.78 28.83
C LYS A 229 -17.74 -8.76 29.07
N HIS A 230 -18.35 -9.30 28.02
CA HIS A 230 -19.42 -10.30 28.14
C HIS A 230 -18.94 -11.63 28.75
N ARG A 231 -17.65 -11.96 28.62
CA ARG A 231 -17.04 -13.15 29.24
C ARG A 231 -16.40 -12.90 30.60
N HIS A 232 -16.59 -11.72 31.20
CA HIS A 232 -15.95 -11.32 32.45
C HIS A 232 -14.41 -11.47 32.42
N LYS A 233 -13.78 -11.31 31.25
CA LYS A 233 -12.32 -11.32 31.09
C LYS A 233 -11.80 -9.88 31.03
N HIS A 234 -10.53 -9.69 31.39
CA HIS A 234 -9.84 -8.41 31.17
C HIS A 234 -9.90 -7.99 29.69
N SER A 235 -10.08 -6.70 29.42
CA SER A 235 -10.21 -6.15 28.06
C SER A 235 -9.05 -6.56 27.12
N GLU A 236 -7.85 -6.72 27.69
CA GLU A 236 -6.62 -7.09 26.98
C GLU A 236 -6.45 -8.62 26.77
N ALA A 237 -7.37 -9.45 27.25
CA ALA A 237 -7.25 -10.90 27.14
C ALA A 237 -7.10 -11.33 25.67
N LYS A 238 -6.16 -12.26 25.43
CA LYS A 238 -5.92 -12.84 24.11
C LYS A 238 -7.11 -13.69 23.70
N LEU A 239 -7.61 -13.44 22.49
CA LEU A 239 -8.68 -14.21 21.85
C LEU A 239 -8.12 -15.54 21.35
N GLY A 240 -8.95 -16.58 21.35
CA GLY A 240 -8.65 -17.82 20.64
C GLY A 240 -8.60 -17.60 19.12
N PRO A 241 -8.02 -18.53 18.33
CA PRO A 241 -7.88 -18.35 16.89
C PRO A 241 -9.20 -18.11 16.14
N LEU A 242 -10.24 -18.88 16.48
CA LEU A 242 -11.56 -18.71 15.87
C LEU A 242 -12.21 -17.37 16.23
N GLU A 243 -12.09 -16.96 17.50
CA GLU A 243 -12.62 -15.68 17.98
C GLU A 243 -11.90 -14.51 17.32
N TYR A 244 -10.58 -14.62 17.14
CA TYR A 244 -9.81 -13.62 16.41
C TYR A 244 -10.28 -13.48 14.96
N ILE A 245 -10.50 -14.60 14.26
CA ILE A 245 -10.97 -14.60 12.87
C ILE A 245 -12.37 -13.99 12.76
N THR A 246 -13.30 -14.33 13.65
CA THR A 246 -14.66 -13.79 13.61
C THR A 246 -14.68 -12.29 13.89
N MET A 247 -13.94 -11.81 14.89
CA MET A 247 -13.84 -10.39 15.19
C MET A 247 -13.18 -9.61 14.04
N ALA A 248 -12.11 -10.16 13.44
CA ALA A 248 -11.44 -9.55 12.29
C ALA A 248 -12.32 -9.54 11.03
N ALA A 249 -13.14 -10.58 10.81
CA ALA A 249 -14.07 -10.63 9.68
C ALA A 249 -15.20 -9.61 9.85
N LEU A 250 -15.81 -9.54 11.04
CA LEU A 250 -16.89 -8.59 11.32
C LEU A 250 -16.41 -7.13 11.23
N SER A 251 -15.23 -6.83 11.79
CA SER A 251 -14.65 -5.49 11.70
C SER A 251 -14.33 -5.10 10.25
N LYS A 252 -13.86 -6.05 9.44
CA LYS A 252 -13.60 -5.82 8.01
C LYS A 252 -14.89 -5.60 7.22
N ILE A 253 -15.96 -6.35 7.49
CA ILE A 253 -17.27 -6.14 6.86
C ILE A 253 -17.79 -4.74 7.20
N PHE A 254 -17.78 -4.36 8.47
CA PHE A 254 -18.19 -3.03 8.91
C PHE A 254 -17.39 -1.93 8.19
N ALA A 255 -16.05 -2.03 8.22
CA ALA A 255 -15.19 -1.06 7.56
C ALA A 255 -15.48 -0.98 6.06
N VAL A 256 -15.65 -2.12 5.37
CA VAL A 256 -15.96 -2.16 3.93
C VAL A 256 -17.31 -1.53 3.64
N VAL A 257 -18.36 -1.84 4.39
CA VAL A 257 -19.71 -1.27 4.17
C VAL A 257 -19.69 0.24 4.34
N SER A 258 -19.08 0.75 5.41
CA SER A 258 -18.95 2.20 5.65
C SER A 258 -18.13 2.89 4.57
N THR A 259 -17.17 2.19 3.95
CA THR A 259 -16.25 2.76 2.97
C THR A 259 -16.60 2.47 1.51
N TYR A 260 -17.61 1.64 1.26
CA TYR A 260 -17.95 1.20 -0.08
C TYR A 260 -18.31 2.36 -1.03
N PRO A 261 -19.08 3.38 -0.62
CA PRO A 261 -19.41 4.51 -1.50
C PRO A 261 -18.16 5.22 -2.04
N TYR A 262 -17.13 5.45 -1.22
CA TYR A 262 -15.91 6.08 -1.71
C TYR A 262 -15.17 5.16 -2.69
N GLN A 263 -15.16 3.85 -2.45
CA GLN A 263 -14.46 2.88 -3.33
C GLN A 263 -15.07 2.90 -4.73
N VAL A 264 -16.40 2.98 -4.82
CA VAL A 264 -17.14 3.11 -6.08
C VAL A 264 -16.78 4.42 -6.78
N ILE A 265 -16.82 5.55 -6.06
CA ILE A 265 -16.48 6.87 -6.62
C ILE A 265 -15.05 6.89 -7.15
N ARG A 266 -14.10 6.34 -6.39
CA ARG A 266 -12.69 6.24 -6.81
C ARG A 266 -12.54 5.40 -8.07
N ALA A 267 -13.18 4.23 -8.14
CA ALA A 267 -13.11 3.35 -9.29
C ALA A 267 -13.69 4.02 -10.55
N ARG A 268 -14.84 4.70 -10.44
CA ARG A 268 -15.48 5.43 -11.54
C ARG A 268 -14.63 6.62 -12.03
N LEU A 269 -13.99 7.37 -11.12
CA LEU A 269 -13.07 8.46 -11.50
C LEU A 269 -11.83 7.97 -12.24
N GLN A 270 -11.36 6.76 -11.94
CA GLN A 270 -10.19 6.17 -12.57
C GLN A 270 -10.52 5.47 -13.90
N ASP A 271 -11.80 5.27 -14.20
CA ASP A 271 -12.24 4.75 -15.48
C ASP A 271 -11.89 5.72 -16.62
N GLN A 272 -11.64 5.12 -17.78
CA GLN A 272 -11.26 5.81 -19.01
C GLN A 272 -12.44 6.01 -19.97
N HIS A 273 -13.50 5.21 -19.84
CA HIS A 273 -14.64 5.25 -20.77
C HIS A 273 -15.62 6.38 -20.46
N THR A 274 -15.59 6.92 -19.24
CA THR A 274 -16.43 8.04 -18.83
C THR A 274 -15.59 9.19 -18.32
N SER A 275 -15.80 10.38 -18.89
CA SER A 275 -15.17 11.61 -18.40
C SER A 275 -16.06 12.26 -17.34
N TYR A 276 -15.61 12.23 -16.09
CA TYR A 276 -16.22 12.96 -14.99
C TYR A 276 -15.41 14.21 -14.68
N LYS A 277 -16.09 15.33 -14.42
CA LYS A 277 -15.44 16.61 -14.08
C LYS A 277 -14.88 16.62 -12.66
N GLY A 278 -15.41 15.76 -11.77
CA GLY A 278 -14.95 15.67 -10.38
C GLY A 278 -15.77 14.71 -9.53
N VAL A 279 -15.46 14.67 -8.23
CA VAL A 279 -16.10 13.78 -7.24
C VAL A 279 -17.62 14.03 -7.16
N LEU A 280 -18.05 15.29 -7.14
CA LEU A 280 -19.47 15.65 -7.05
C LEU A 280 -20.27 15.25 -8.29
N ASP A 281 -19.67 15.39 -9.49
CA ASP A 281 -20.28 14.96 -10.76
C ASP A 281 -20.47 13.43 -10.80
N VAL A 282 -19.54 12.66 -10.23
CA VAL A 282 -19.73 11.21 -10.06
C VAL A 282 -20.89 10.91 -9.13
N ILE A 283 -20.99 11.59 -7.99
CA ILE A 283 -22.07 11.36 -7.02
C ILE A 283 -23.42 11.64 -7.66
N GLN A 284 -23.59 12.80 -8.31
CA GLN A 284 -24.84 13.22 -8.97
C GLN A 284 -25.28 12.32 -10.12
N ARG A 285 -24.34 11.68 -10.82
CA ARG A 285 -24.66 10.73 -11.90
C ARG A 285 -24.90 9.30 -11.40
N THR A 286 -24.52 9.02 -10.16
CA THR A 286 -24.63 7.67 -9.58
C THR A 286 -25.91 7.52 -8.76
N TRP A 287 -26.34 8.58 -8.08
CA TRP A 287 -27.48 8.63 -7.16
C TRP A 287 -28.39 9.78 -7.54
#